data_AF-A0A527HFW0-F1
#
_entry.id   AF-A0A527HFW0-F1
#
_cell.length_a   1.000
_cell.length_b   1.000
_cell.length_c   1.000
_cell.angle_alpha   90.00
_cell.angle_beta   90.00
_cell.angle_gamma   90.00
#
_symmetry.space_group_name_H-M   'P 1'
#
loop_
_entity.id
_entity.type
_entity.pdbx_description
1 polymer ?
#
loop_
_entity_poly.entity_id
_entity_poly.type
_entity_poly.pdbx_seq_one_letter_code
_entity_poly.pdbx_strand_id
1 'polypeptide(L)'
;YDISVENAGTLGMTFNLGGYTLDFIKSLQEMQKKMAAQPEGADNSAQGMAMLGLLQQLSFNSASIRFDDDSLTNKVLDYVGKQQGMSGKDIANQAKAIVPFGMAQLNNPELTAQVTAAVSKFLDDPKSLEISAEPPASVPFALIMAGAMSNPLDLPKTLGVTVKANED
;
A
#
# COMPACT_ATOMS: atom_id res chain seq x y z
N TYR A 1 2.58 7.36 -10.84
CA TYR A 1 1.79 6.83 -11.97
C TYR A 1 0.36 7.05 -11.59
N ASP A 2 -0.37 7.76 -12.43
CA ASP A 2 -1.64 8.35 -12.04
C ASP A 2 -2.72 7.85 -13.00
N ILE A 3 -3.85 7.45 -12.42
CA ILE A 3 -5.04 7.03 -13.14
C ILE A 3 -6.17 7.98 -12.75
N SER A 4 -6.64 8.78 -13.70
CA SER A 4 -7.74 9.71 -13.48
C SER A 4 -9.01 9.23 -14.16
N VAL A 5 -10.13 9.32 -13.45
CA VAL A 5 -11.47 9.07 -13.98
C VAL A 5 -12.31 10.31 -13.75
N GLU A 6 -12.84 10.86 -14.84
CA GLU A 6 -13.65 12.07 -14.82
C GLU A 6 -14.85 11.93 -13.87
N ASN A 7 -15.11 12.95 -13.06
CA ASN A 7 -16.19 12.95 -12.06
C ASN A 7 -16.07 11.82 -11.03
N ALA A 8 -14.88 11.29 -10.81
CA ALA A 8 -14.61 10.33 -9.75
C ALA A 8 -13.41 10.79 -8.91
N GLY A 9 -12.22 10.79 -9.50
CA GLY A 9 -10.99 11.19 -8.84
C GLY A 9 -9.75 10.64 -9.55
N THR A 10 -8.59 10.86 -8.92
CA THR A 10 -7.28 10.39 -9.39
C THR A 10 -6.65 9.47 -8.37
N LEU A 11 -6.22 8.29 -8.83
CA LEU A 11 -5.40 7.37 -8.05
C LEU A 11 -3.94 7.52 -8.48
N GLY A 12 -3.11 8.09 -7.61
CA GLY A 12 -1.67 8.20 -7.75
C GLY A 12 -0.94 7.08 -7.01
N MET A 13 0.09 6.53 -7.65
CA MET A 13 1.00 5.54 -7.05
C MET A 13 2.45 5.92 -7.34
N THR A 14 3.26 6.03 -6.29
CA THR A 14 4.69 6.35 -6.38
C THR A 14 5.50 5.25 -5.71
N PHE A 15 6.59 4.83 -6.36
CA PHE A 15 7.51 3.85 -5.82
C PHE A 15 8.94 4.31 -6.06
N ASN A 16 9.76 4.28 -5.01
CA ASN A 16 11.18 4.52 -5.07
C ASN A 16 11.90 3.28 -4.52
N LEU A 17 12.44 2.49 -5.44
CA LEU A 17 13.18 1.27 -5.15
C LEU A 17 14.64 1.47 -5.54
N GLY A 18 15.57 0.84 -4.84
CA GLY A 18 16.99 0.79 -5.22
C GLY A 18 17.37 -0.58 -5.78
N GLY A 19 18.47 -0.63 -6.52
CA GLY A 19 19.08 -1.90 -6.95
C GLY A 19 18.61 -2.51 -8.26
N TYR A 20 17.67 -1.86 -8.98
CA TYR A 20 17.16 -2.32 -10.29
C TYR A 20 18.14 -2.00 -11.44
N THR A 21 19.35 -2.53 -11.36
CA THR A 21 20.42 -2.29 -12.37
C THR A 21 20.15 -2.98 -13.71
N LEU A 22 20.92 -2.64 -14.76
CA LEU A 22 20.85 -3.35 -16.04
C LEU A 22 21.14 -4.84 -15.89
N ASP A 23 22.08 -5.20 -15.01
CA ASP A 23 22.43 -6.60 -14.76
C ASP A 23 21.28 -7.32 -14.03
N PHE A 24 20.65 -6.66 -13.06
CA PHE A 24 19.44 -7.17 -12.41
C PHE A 24 18.34 -7.46 -13.45
N ILE A 25 18.07 -6.53 -14.36
CA ILE A 25 17.03 -6.69 -15.40
C ILE A 25 17.37 -7.86 -16.33
N LYS A 26 18.63 -7.98 -16.76
CA LYS A 26 19.06 -9.11 -17.60
C LYS A 26 18.89 -10.44 -16.87
N SER A 27 19.33 -10.53 -15.62
CA SER A 27 19.17 -11.73 -14.80
C SER A 27 17.70 -12.10 -14.59
N LEU A 28 16.82 -11.11 -14.37
CA LEU A 28 15.39 -11.33 -14.25
C LEU A 28 14.78 -11.85 -15.58
N GLN A 29 15.15 -11.28 -16.72
CA GLN A 29 14.69 -11.74 -18.04
C GLN A 29 15.16 -13.16 -18.35
N GLU A 30 16.42 -13.49 -18.04
CA GLU A 30 16.95 -14.85 -18.23
C GLU A 30 16.23 -15.86 -17.34
N MET A 31 15.96 -15.50 -16.09
CA MET A 31 15.19 -16.33 -15.16
C MET A 31 13.78 -16.58 -15.70
N GLN A 32 13.08 -15.55 -16.15
CA GLN A 32 11.74 -15.70 -16.73
C GLN A 32 11.74 -16.61 -17.96
N LYS A 33 12.73 -16.47 -18.86
CA LYS A 33 12.89 -17.37 -20.01
C LYS A 33 13.12 -18.82 -19.59
N LYS A 34 13.96 -19.05 -18.59
CA LYS A 34 14.23 -20.40 -18.06
C LYS A 34 12.99 -21.02 -17.43
N MET A 35 12.20 -20.25 -16.68
CA MET A 35 10.94 -20.73 -16.09
C MET A 35 9.90 -21.07 -17.16
N ALA A 36 9.75 -20.22 -18.18
CA ALA A 36 8.80 -20.46 -19.27
C ALA A 36 9.15 -21.70 -20.11
N ALA A 37 10.43 -22.07 -20.16
CA ALA A 37 10.91 -23.25 -20.89
C ALA A 37 10.94 -24.54 -20.04
N GLN A 38 10.67 -24.46 -18.73
CA GLN A 38 10.70 -25.62 -17.85
C GLN A 38 9.41 -26.45 -17.95
N PRO A 39 9.51 -27.80 -17.97
CA PRO A 39 8.34 -28.66 -17.84
C PRO A 39 7.60 -28.43 -16.52
N GLU A 40 6.27 -28.55 -16.53
CA GLU A 40 5.48 -28.55 -15.29
C GLU A 40 5.99 -29.66 -14.35
N GLY A 41 6.23 -29.30 -13.08
CA GLY A 41 6.76 -30.22 -12.06
C GLY A 41 8.28 -30.39 -12.06
N ALA A 42 9.03 -29.67 -12.88
CA ALA A 42 10.50 -29.63 -12.80
C ALA A 42 10.99 -29.02 -11.47
N ASP A 43 12.18 -29.42 -11.02
CA ASP A 43 12.80 -28.84 -9.83
C ASP A 43 13.07 -27.33 -10.02
N ASN A 44 12.60 -26.55 -9.05
CA ASN A 44 12.69 -25.09 -9.03
C ASN A 44 13.64 -24.58 -7.93
N SER A 45 14.40 -25.47 -7.27
CA SER A 45 15.31 -25.13 -6.18
C SER A 45 16.38 -24.10 -6.59
N ALA A 46 17.00 -24.27 -7.76
CA ALA A 46 18.01 -23.36 -8.30
C ALA A 46 17.43 -21.98 -8.64
N GLN A 47 16.19 -21.93 -9.11
CA GLN A 47 15.44 -20.72 -9.44
C GLN A 47 15.10 -19.97 -8.16
N GLY A 48 14.70 -20.68 -7.10
CA GLY A 48 14.49 -20.11 -5.77
C GLY A 48 15.75 -19.43 -5.24
N MET A 49 16.91 -20.07 -5.36
CA MET A 49 18.18 -19.47 -4.94
C MET A 49 18.59 -18.27 -5.80
N ALA A 50 18.38 -18.33 -7.12
CA ALA A 50 18.64 -17.20 -8.00
C ALA A 50 17.71 -16.01 -7.69
N MET A 51 16.44 -16.25 -7.36
CA MET A 51 15.49 -15.22 -6.95
C MET A 51 15.89 -14.58 -5.62
N LEU A 52 16.37 -15.38 -4.66
CA LEU A 52 16.92 -14.85 -3.41
C LEU A 52 18.13 -13.94 -3.68
N GLY A 53 19.03 -14.33 -4.58
CA GLY A 53 20.17 -13.49 -4.98
C GLY A 53 19.75 -12.16 -5.61
N LEU A 54 18.70 -12.16 -6.45
CA LEU A 54 18.11 -10.94 -7.01
C LEU A 54 17.49 -10.06 -5.93
N LEU A 55 16.75 -10.63 -4.98
CA LEU A 55 16.16 -9.89 -3.87
C LEU A 55 17.20 -9.22 -2.96
N GLN A 56 18.39 -9.82 -2.80
CA GLN A 56 19.48 -9.19 -2.05
C GLN A 56 19.97 -7.88 -2.67
N GLN A 57 19.78 -7.69 -3.98
CA GLN A 57 20.20 -6.47 -4.66
C GLN A 57 19.21 -5.32 -4.48
N LEU A 58 17.95 -5.61 -4.09
CA LEU A 58 16.88 -4.62 -4.03
C LEU A 58 16.79 -3.96 -2.65
N SER A 59 16.54 -2.66 -2.67
CA SER A 59 16.21 -1.87 -1.49
C SER A 59 14.90 -1.10 -1.67
N PHE A 60 14.17 -0.90 -0.60
CA PHE A 60 12.99 -0.07 -0.53
C PHE A 60 13.38 1.29 0.02
N ASN A 61 13.04 2.36 -0.68
CA ASN A 61 13.30 3.72 -0.23
C ASN A 61 11.99 4.40 0.18
N SER A 62 10.98 4.37 -0.70
CA SER A 62 9.64 4.84 -0.35
C SER A 62 8.57 4.27 -1.28
N ALA A 63 7.33 4.31 -0.82
CA ALA A 63 6.15 4.13 -1.66
C ALA A 63 5.00 4.99 -1.14
N SER A 64 4.15 5.48 -2.03
CA SER A 64 2.90 6.10 -1.64
C SER A 64 1.76 5.72 -2.59
N ILE A 65 0.56 5.66 -2.02
CA ILE A 65 -0.70 5.52 -2.72
C ILE A 65 -1.55 6.70 -2.26
N ARG A 66 -1.98 7.51 -3.22
CA ARG A 66 -2.78 8.70 -2.99
C ARG A 66 -4.05 8.64 -3.82
N PHE A 67 -5.17 8.96 -3.21
CA PHE A 67 -6.42 9.19 -3.90
C PHE A 67 -6.81 10.65 -3.73
N ASP A 68 -6.94 11.37 -4.85
CA ASP A 68 -7.51 12.71 -4.90
C ASP A 68 -8.98 12.58 -5.37
N ASP A 69 -9.92 12.94 -4.51
CA ASP A 69 -11.36 12.81 -4.76
C ASP A 69 -11.89 14.04 -5.51
N ASP A 70 -12.52 13.81 -6.66
CA ASP A 70 -13.28 14.86 -7.34
C ASP A 70 -14.74 14.86 -6.90
N SER A 71 -15.34 13.66 -6.79
CA SER A 71 -16.71 13.49 -6.29
C SER A 71 -17.10 12.04 -5.99
N LEU A 72 -16.21 11.06 -6.20
CA LEU A 72 -16.54 9.64 -6.09
C LEU A 72 -17.00 9.29 -4.67
N THR A 73 -16.30 9.77 -3.65
CA THR A 73 -16.52 9.41 -2.26
C THR A 73 -17.93 9.73 -1.82
N ASN A 74 -18.39 10.98 -2.07
CA ASN A 74 -19.75 11.38 -1.73
C ASN A 74 -20.81 10.58 -2.51
N LYS A 75 -20.58 10.29 -3.79
CA LYS A 75 -21.49 9.45 -4.60
C LYS A 75 -21.63 8.04 -4.03
N VAL A 76 -20.52 7.43 -3.61
CA VAL A 76 -20.50 6.10 -3.00
C VAL A 76 -21.22 6.11 -1.65
N LEU A 77 -20.93 7.08 -0.79
CA LEU A 77 -21.59 7.23 0.51
C LEU A 77 -23.10 7.39 0.36
N ASP A 78 -23.54 8.25 -0.56
CA ASP A 78 -24.96 8.47 -0.83
C ASP A 78 -25.64 7.22 -1.40
N TYR A 79 -24.96 6.50 -2.28
CA TYR A 79 -25.47 5.26 -2.86
C TYR A 79 -25.67 4.18 -1.79
N VAL A 80 -24.66 3.96 -0.94
CA VAL A 80 -24.73 2.99 0.17
C VAL A 80 -25.78 3.44 1.19
N GLY A 81 -25.83 4.73 1.51
CA GLY A 81 -26.84 5.30 2.40
C GLY A 81 -28.25 4.98 1.90
N LYS A 82 -28.54 5.24 0.63
CA LYS A 82 -29.84 4.91 0.01
C LYS A 82 -30.19 3.42 0.12
N GLN A 83 -29.22 2.53 -0.06
CA GLN A 83 -29.45 1.09 0.09
C GLN A 83 -29.80 0.68 1.51
N GLN A 84 -29.26 1.37 2.52
CA GLN A 84 -29.49 1.08 3.94
C GLN A 84 -30.60 1.92 4.58
N GLY A 85 -31.26 2.81 3.80
CA GLY A 85 -32.25 3.74 4.33
C GLY A 85 -31.64 4.83 5.24
N MET A 86 -30.38 5.20 5.00
CA MET A 86 -29.61 6.18 5.76
C MET A 86 -29.08 7.31 4.85
N SER A 87 -28.60 8.40 5.43
CA SER A 87 -27.87 9.42 4.65
C SER A 87 -26.42 8.99 4.41
N GLY A 88 -25.77 9.50 3.35
CA GLY A 88 -24.33 9.28 3.15
C GLY A 88 -23.48 9.77 4.34
N LYS A 89 -23.93 10.84 5.02
CA LYS A 89 -23.31 11.33 6.25
C LYS A 89 -23.38 10.33 7.40
N ASP A 90 -24.50 9.60 7.54
CA ASP A 90 -24.62 8.56 8.57
C ASP A 90 -23.70 7.37 8.27
N ILE A 91 -23.54 7.02 6.99
CA ILE A 91 -22.56 6.00 6.55
C ILE A 91 -21.14 6.46 6.87
N ALA A 92 -20.79 7.70 6.56
CA ALA A 92 -19.49 8.27 6.89
C ALA A 92 -19.20 8.25 8.40
N ASN A 93 -20.19 8.63 9.22
CA ASN A 93 -20.06 8.61 10.68
C ASN A 93 -19.87 7.18 11.23
N GLN A 94 -20.55 6.18 10.67
CA GLN A 94 -20.34 4.78 11.02
C GLN A 94 -18.93 4.31 10.65
N ALA A 95 -18.45 4.66 9.46
CA ALA A 95 -17.10 4.32 9.03
C ALA A 95 -16.05 4.89 10.01
N LYS A 96 -16.17 6.19 10.36
CA LYS A 96 -15.31 6.84 11.36
C LYS A 96 -15.33 6.14 12.72
N ALA A 97 -16.48 5.62 13.14
CA ALA A 97 -16.61 4.90 14.40
C ALA A 97 -15.95 3.50 14.37
N ILE A 98 -15.93 2.82 13.23
CA ILE A 98 -15.43 1.44 13.11
C ILE A 98 -13.92 1.38 12.83
N VAL A 99 -13.37 2.36 12.12
CA VAL A 99 -11.95 2.41 11.73
C VAL A 99 -10.98 2.17 12.92
N PRO A 100 -11.12 2.83 14.08
CA PRO A 100 -10.23 2.60 15.22
C PRO A 100 -10.23 1.14 15.71
N PHE A 101 -11.38 0.48 15.67
CA PHE A 101 -11.51 -0.93 16.09
C PHE A 101 -10.83 -1.88 15.11
N GLY A 102 -10.92 -1.61 13.81
CA GLY A 102 -10.17 -2.38 12.80
C GLY A 102 -8.66 -2.23 12.96
N MET A 103 -8.20 -1.01 13.27
CA MET A 103 -6.78 -0.69 13.45
C MET A 103 -6.20 -1.25 14.76
N ALA A 104 -7.01 -1.46 15.80
CA ALA A 104 -6.55 -1.98 17.08
C ALA A 104 -5.84 -3.34 16.98
N GLN A 105 -6.18 -4.15 15.97
CA GLN A 105 -5.55 -5.44 15.70
C GLN A 105 -4.07 -5.33 15.32
N LEU A 106 -3.63 -4.16 14.83
CA LEU A 106 -2.23 -3.91 14.47
C LEU A 106 -1.34 -3.63 15.68
N ASN A 107 -1.92 -3.48 16.88
CA ASN A 107 -1.19 -3.12 18.11
C ASN A 107 -0.25 -1.91 17.94
N ASN A 108 -0.66 -0.94 17.12
CA ASN A 108 0.10 0.26 16.81
C ASN A 108 -0.76 1.51 17.11
N PRO A 109 -0.73 2.03 18.35
CA PRO A 109 -1.58 3.14 18.78
C PRO A 109 -1.32 4.44 17.99
N GLU A 110 -0.06 4.69 17.61
CA GLU A 110 0.32 5.87 16.85
C GLU A 110 -0.29 5.85 15.45
N LEU A 111 -0.10 4.75 14.71
CA LEU A 111 -0.70 4.58 13.39
C LEU A 111 -2.23 4.56 13.47
N THR A 112 -2.80 3.96 14.52
CA THR A 112 -4.25 3.96 14.76
C THR A 112 -4.79 5.38 14.89
N ALA A 113 -4.10 6.25 15.64
CA ALA A 113 -4.49 7.64 15.80
C ALA A 113 -4.37 8.42 14.47
N GLN A 114 -3.27 8.24 13.73
CA GLN A 114 -3.06 8.87 12.42
C GLN A 114 -4.15 8.47 11.42
N VAL A 115 -4.41 7.18 11.26
CA VAL A 115 -5.46 6.66 10.35
C VAL A 115 -6.83 7.18 10.77
N THR A 116 -7.17 7.13 12.05
CA THR A 116 -8.46 7.63 12.55
C THR A 116 -8.65 9.11 12.24
N ALA A 117 -7.61 9.92 12.46
CA ALA A 117 -7.65 11.36 12.17
C ALA A 117 -7.77 11.64 10.67
N ALA A 118 -6.95 10.98 9.85
CA ALA A 118 -6.94 11.16 8.41
C ALA A 118 -8.27 10.72 7.78
N VAL A 119 -8.79 9.54 8.13
CA VAL A 119 -10.07 9.06 7.61
C VAL A 119 -11.22 9.96 8.06
N SER A 120 -11.20 10.45 9.30
CA SER A 120 -12.22 11.39 9.76
C SER A 120 -12.20 12.69 8.96
N LYS A 121 -11.02 13.29 8.80
CA LYS A 121 -10.83 14.52 8.02
C LYS A 121 -11.24 14.33 6.56
N PHE A 122 -10.88 13.21 5.95
CA PHE A 122 -11.25 12.87 4.58
C PHE A 122 -12.77 12.68 4.42
N LEU A 123 -13.42 11.93 5.31
CA LEU A 123 -14.86 11.67 5.19
C LEU A 123 -15.73 12.89 5.53
N ASP A 124 -15.22 13.87 6.27
CA ASP A 124 -15.92 15.12 6.54
C ASP A 124 -15.86 16.11 5.37
N ASP A 125 -14.76 16.11 4.61
CA ASP A 125 -14.53 16.97 3.45
C ASP A 125 -13.59 16.26 2.46
N PRO A 126 -14.10 15.34 1.60
CA PRO A 126 -13.27 14.52 0.73
C PRO A 126 -12.49 15.38 -0.26
N LYS A 127 -11.16 15.32 -0.18
CA LYS A 127 -10.24 15.98 -1.13
C LYS A 127 -9.09 15.06 -1.49
N SER A 128 -8.36 14.58 -0.48
CA SER A 128 -7.31 13.61 -0.72
C SER A 128 -7.06 12.70 0.48
N LEU A 129 -6.65 11.47 0.21
CA LEU A 129 -6.20 10.51 1.21
C LEU A 129 -4.93 9.82 0.69
N GLU A 130 -3.86 9.90 1.47
CA GLU A 130 -2.57 9.32 1.12
C GLU A 130 -2.09 8.38 2.21
N ILE A 131 -1.63 7.21 1.77
CA ILE A 131 -0.89 6.25 2.57
C ILE A 131 0.52 6.21 2.01
N SER A 132 1.51 6.52 2.84
CA SER A 132 2.91 6.49 2.46
C SER A 132 3.71 5.59 3.38
N ALA A 133 4.80 5.03 2.86
CA ALA A 133 5.81 4.30 3.58
C ALA A 133 7.16 4.92 3.22
N GLU A 134 7.77 5.63 4.16
CA GLU A 134 9.02 6.36 3.98
C GLU A 134 9.94 6.12 5.19
N PRO A 135 10.70 5.01 5.19
CA PRO A 135 11.68 4.76 6.24
C PRO A 135 12.80 5.82 6.22
N PRO A 136 13.44 6.11 7.37
CA PRO A 136 14.51 7.11 7.45
C PRO A 136 15.79 6.72 6.69
N ALA A 137 15.90 5.45 6.28
CA ALA A 137 16.99 4.93 5.45
C ALA A 137 16.47 3.82 4.55
N SER A 138 17.15 3.58 3.43
CA SER A 138 16.85 2.47 2.52
C SER A 138 16.85 1.13 3.25
N VAL A 139 15.77 0.36 3.08
CA VAL A 139 15.58 -0.94 3.74
C VAL A 139 15.78 -2.06 2.71
N PRO A 140 16.77 -2.95 2.88
CA PRO A 140 16.92 -4.13 2.03
C PRO A 140 15.65 -4.98 1.99
N PHE A 141 15.24 -5.43 0.80
CA PHE A 141 14.04 -6.27 0.64
C PHE A 141 14.11 -7.56 1.47
N ALA A 142 15.31 -8.12 1.61
CA ALA A 142 15.54 -9.29 2.47
C ALA A 142 15.15 -9.05 3.94
N LEU A 143 15.39 -7.83 4.47
CA LEU A 143 15.00 -7.49 5.84
C LEU A 143 13.48 -7.31 5.95
N ILE A 144 12.84 -6.76 4.92
CA ILE A 144 11.37 -6.65 4.88
C ILE A 144 10.75 -8.05 4.92
N MET A 145 11.25 -8.98 4.10
CA MET A 145 10.80 -10.38 4.08
C MET A 145 11.04 -11.08 5.42
N ALA A 146 12.22 -10.88 6.03
CA ALA A 146 12.51 -11.42 7.35
C ALA A 146 11.54 -10.89 8.42
N GLY A 147 11.31 -9.56 8.43
CA GLY A 147 10.35 -8.91 9.32
C GLY A 147 8.92 -9.41 9.12
N ALA A 148 8.50 -9.62 7.87
CA ALA A 148 7.19 -10.19 7.55
C ALA A 148 6.98 -11.59 8.14
N MET A 149 8.03 -12.41 8.17
CA MET A 149 7.97 -13.76 8.73
C MET A 149 8.07 -13.78 10.26
N SER A 150 8.90 -12.91 10.86
CA SER A 150 9.15 -12.93 12.30
C SER A 150 8.13 -12.13 13.10
N ASN A 151 7.78 -10.93 12.64
CA ASN A 151 6.81 -10.06 13.30
C ASN A 151 6.17 -9.09 12.29
N PRO A 152 5.16 -9.54 11.52
CA PRO A 152 4.54 -8.70 10.48
C PRO A 152 3.87 -7.43 11.03
N LEU A 153 3.52 -7.39 12.33
CA LEU A 153 2.90 -6.22 12.95
C LEU A 153 3.87 -5.04 13.13
N ASP A 154 5.18 -5.30 13.15
CA ASP A 154 6.21 -4.25 13.25
C ASP A 154 6.58 -3.63 11.89
N LEU A 155 6.12 -4.21 10.78
CA LEU A 155 6.46 -3.71 9.44
C LEU A 155 6.00 -2.28 9.18
N PRO A 156 4.75 -1.88 9.51
CA PRO A 156 4.34 -0.49 9.31
C PRO A 156 5.24 0.51 10.03
N LYS A 157 5.70 0.15 11.24
CA LYS A 157 6.64 0.97 11.99
C LYS A 157 8.03 1.01 11.32
N THR A 158 8.52 -0.15 10.90
CA THR A 158 9.83 -0.29 10.24
C THR A 158 9.90 0.50 8.93
N LEU A 159 8.80 0.49 8.17
CA LEU A 159 8.68 1.15 6.88
C LEU A 159 8.24 2.61 6.99
N GLY A 160 8.09 3.16 8.21
CA GLY A 160 7.66 4.54 8.42
C GLY A 160 6.30 4.83 7.78
N VAL A 161 5.32 3.93 7.97
CA VAL A 161 3.99 4.09 7.37
C VAL A 161 3.25 5.25 8.04
N THR A 162 2.74 6.15 7.22
CA THR A 162 1.89 7.27 7.65
C THR A 162 0.63 7.36 6.81
N VAL A 163 -0.41 7.96 7.39
CA VAL A 163 -1.66 8.22 6.67
C VAL A 163 -2.06 9.67 6.88
N LYS A 164 -2.32 10.36 5.77
CA LYS A 164 -2.62 11.79 5.72
C LYS A 164 -3.84 12.03 4.87
N ALA A 165 -4.59 13.07 5.20
CA ALA A 165 -5.77 13.47 4.43
C ALA A 165 -5.78 14.97 4.20
N ASN A 166 -6.21 15.38 3.00
CA ASN A 166 -6.36 16.77 2.60
C ASN A 166 -5.08 17.58 2.89
N GLU A 167 -3.94 17.01 2.49
CA GLU A 167 -2.61 17.65 2.44
C GLU A 167 -2.15 17.68 0.98
N ASP A 168 -1.38 18.71 0.63
CA ASP A 168 -0.78 18.89 -0.70
C ASP A 168 0.49 18.05 -0.87
#